data_AF-A0AAW2SAS1-F1
#
_entry.id   AF-A0AAW2SAS1-F1
#
_cell.length_a   1.000
_cell.length_b   1.000
_cell.length_c   1.000
_cell.angle_alpha   90.00
_cell.angle_beta   90.00
_cell.angle_gamma   90.00
#
_symmetry.space_group_name_H-M   'P 1'
#
loop_
_entity.id
_entity.type
_entity.pdbx_description
1 polymer ?
#
loop_
_entity_poly.entity_id
_entity_poly.type
_entity_poly.pdbx_seq_one_letter_code
_entity_poly.pdbx_strand_id
1 'polypeptide(L)'
;MSSVFHHHHPTSLLPSSTARRGLYAVLRFPVANPLARSTGVSEYIDVIQSGLPVIKWHEIVDDDTDQDSTHHHIKEEEELIPDKIREMVELVRSMLQSMDDGEISVSPYDTAWVALVEDISAGGRPQFPASLEWISNNQLPDGSWGDSDTFSIYDRIINTLACVVALRSWNIHPDRTDKGIVFIKENIYKLEGENEEHMPIGFEVALPSVIQMAKKLDIDIPVDSPGLQEIYARRELKLTRIPRDIMHKVPTTLLHSLEGMPDLMWQKLLKLQSVDGSFLFSPSSTAFALQQTKDHNCLNYLANHLKRFKGGVPNVYPVDLFEHLWAVDRLQRLGISRYFQQEIEECVGYVHRYWTNKGICWARNSEVQDIDDTAMGFRLLRLHGYEISADVFEHFEKGGEFFCFVGQSTQAVTGMYNLYRASQLIFPGEKILADAGKFAAKFLQRKRANNELLDKWIITKDLPGEVGYALDVPWYASLPRVETRFYLEQYGGEDDVWIGKTLYRMPYVNNNTYLELAKLDYSNCQALHQQEWKSIQKWYRNCNLAEFGLSESRLLVAYYIAAASVFEPERSKERLAWAKTSILMETIASHPDLQQLSREQKRDFVNIFEQYGCILNYANGGR
;
A
#
# COMPACT_ATOMS: atom_id res chain seq x y z
N MET A 1 -3.88 -11.43 63.16
CA MET A 1 -4.55 -10.67 64.24
C MET A 1 -3.81 -9.35 64.35
N SER A 2 -4.19 -8.36 63.54
CA SER A 2 -5.06 -7.21 63.90
C SER A 2 -4.17 -5.98 64.13
N SER A 3 -4.00 -5.15 63.09
CA SER A 3 -4.64 -3.83 62.89
C SER A 3 -3.93 -2.74 63.70
N VAL A 4 -3.42 -1.68 63.06
CA VAL A 4 -4.13 -0.39 62.98
C VAL A 4 -3.95 0.28 61.61
N PHE A 5 -5.07 0.73 61.05
CA PHE A 5 -5.22 1.50 59.82
C PHE A 5 -4.80 2.97 59.99
N HIS A 6 -4.14 3.55 58.99
CA HIS A 6 -4.21 4.99 58.72
C HIS A 6 -4.69 5.24 57.29
N HIS A 7 -5.75 6.04 57.19
CA HIS A 7 -6.40 6.48 55.97
C HIS A 7 -5.50 7.43 55.16
N HIS A 8 -5.30 7.14 53.88
CA HIS A 8 -4.98 8.13 52.86
C HIS A 8 -6.04 8.11 51.76
N HIS A 9 -6.62 9.29 51.54
CA HIS A 9 -7.58 9.60 50.48
C HIS A 9 -6.96 9.39 49.09
N PRO A 10 -7.71 8.84 48.11
CA PRO A 10 -7.33 8.94 46.71
C PRO A 10 -7.76 10.31 46.16
N THR A 11 -6.79 11.14 45.79
CA THR A 11 -7.01 12.33 44.96
C THR A 11 -7.47 11.91 43.56
N SER A 12 -8.73 12.19 43.26
CA SER A 12 -9.29 12.19 41.91
C SER A 12 -8.67 13.31 41.08
N LEU A 13 -7.81 12.99 40.13
CA LEU A 13 -7.38 13.92 39.09
C LEU A 13 -8.43 13.93 37.97
N LEU A 14 -9.43 14.80 38.12
CA LEU A 14 -10.26 15.27 37.01
C LEU A 14 -9.40 16.19 36.12
N PRO A 15 -9.39 16.02 34.78
CA PRO A 15 -8.70 16.96 33.90
C PRO A 15 -9.36 18.34 33.96
N SER A 16 -8.52 19.37 34.11
CA SER A 16 -8.87 20.78 34.14
C SER A 16 -9.54 21.27 32.86
N SER A 17 -10.34 22.32 32.99
CA SER A 17 -11.22 22.99 32.01
C SER A 17 -10.55 23.63 30.78
N THR A 18 -9.39 23.14 30.33
CA THR A 18 -8.66 23.62 29.15
C THR A 18 -8.88 22.76 27.90
N ALA A 19 -9.54 21.61 28.01
CA ALA A 19 -9.82 20.72 26.87
C ALA A 19 -10.99 21.16 25.95
N ARG A 20 -11.78 22.19 26.34
CA ARG A 20 -12.92 22.68 25.52
C ARG A 20 -12.55 23.67 24.40
N ARG A 21 -11.27 24.05 24.25
CA ARG A 21 -10.81 24.96 23.18
C ARG A 21 -9.94 24.29 22.11
N GLY A 22 -9.69 22.98 22.20
CA GLY A 22 -8.78 22.26 21.30
C GLY A 22 -9.36 21.90 19.93
N LEU A 23 -10.67 21.64 19.82
CA LEU A 23 -11.26 21.22 18.53
C LEU A 23 -11.40 22.36 17.50
N TYR A 24 -11.44 23.62 17.94
CA TYR A 24 -11.61 24.77 17.03
C TYR A 24 -10.29 25.38 16.54
N ALA A 25 -9.14 24.87 17.00
CA ALA A 25 -7.83 25.42 16.65
C ALA A 25 -7.16 24.73 15.44
N VAL A 26 -7.62 23.54 15.04
CA VAL A 26 -6.96 22.70 14.01
C VAL A 26 -7.42 23.05 12.58
N LEU A 27 -8.40 23.94 12.39
CA LEU A 27 -8.92 24.33 11.06
C LEU A 27 -8.70 25.82 10.69
N ARG A 28 -7.63 26.45 11.20
CA ARG A 28 -7.18 27.75 10.64
C ARG A 28 -6.19 27.50 9.51
N PHE A 29 -6.68 27.52 8.27
CA PHE A 29 -5.83 27.72 7.10
C PHE A 29 -5.13 29.09 7.19
N PRO A 30 -3.82 29.20 6.89
CA PRO A 30 -3.16 30.49 6.84
C PRO A 30 -3.70 31.30 5.65
N VAL A 31 -4.27 32.46 5.95
CA VAL A 31 -4.53 33.51 4.95
C VAL A 31 -3.18 34.08 4.54
N ALA A 32 -2.70 33.72 3.35
CA ALA A 32 -1.51 34.33 2.76
C ALA A 32 -1.81 35.78 2.37
N ASN A 33 -0.94 36.69 2.81
CA ASN A 33 -0.98 38.11 2.49
C ASN A 33 -0.55 38.31 1.03
N PRO A 34 -1.30 39.02 0.16
CA PRO A 34 -0.99 39.12 -1.25
C PRO A 34 0.00 40.26 -1.47
N LEU A 35 1.30 39.97 -1.59
CA LEU A 35 2.31 40.83 -2.23
C LEU A 35 3.65 40.10 -2.34
N ALA A 36 3.75 39.17 -3.30
CA ALA A 36 5.01 38.79 -3.93
C ALA A 36 4.69 38.18 -5.30
N ARG A 37 5.06 38.89 -6.37
CA ARG A 37 4.99 38.39 -7.74
C ARG A 37 6.06 37.31 -7.92
N SER A 38 5.66 36.09 -8.23
CA SER A 38 6.49 35.14 -8.98
C SER A 38 5.62 34.42 -10.02
N THR A 39 6.08 34.51 -11.26
CA THR A 39 5.49 33.99 -12.50
C THR A 39 5.39 32.47 -12.49
N GLY A 40 4.20 31.92 -12.79
CA GLY A 40 4.03 30.47 -12.97
C GLY A 40 2.60 29.91 -12.83
N VAL A 41 1.56 30.74 -12.74
CA VAL A 41 0.17 30.28 -12.62
C VAL A 41 -0.60 30.69 -13.87
N SER A 42 -0.46 29.92 -14.95
CA SER A 42 -1.30 30.12 -16.16
C SER A 42 -1.68 28.83 -16.90
N GLU A 43 -1.33 27.63 -16.40
CA GLU A 43 -1.67 26.37 -17.09
C GLU A 43 -2.67 25.47 -16.35
N TYR A 44 -3.28 25.91 -15.25
CA TYR A 44 -4.15 25.07 -14.42
C TYR A 44 -5.66 25.40 -14.48
N ILE A 45 -6.11 26.17 -15.48
CA ILE A 45 -7.54 26.53 -15.62
C ILE A 45 -8.28 25.72 -16.72
N ASP A 46 -7.59 24.96 -17.58
CA ASP A 46 -8.25 24.30 -18.73
C ASP A 46 -8.76 22.86 -18.51
N VAL A 47 -8.74 22.33 -17.29
CA VAL A 47 -9.30 20.98 -17.00
C VAL A 47 -10.68 21.01 -16.33
N ILE A 48 -11.27 22.20 -16.13
CA ILE A 48 -12.62 22.36 -15.53
C ILE A 48 -13.75 22.26 -16.60
N GLN A 49 -13.42 22.06 -17.88
CA GLN A 49 -14.41 22.01 -18.97
C GLN A 49 -14.39 20.71 -19.80
N SER A 50 -14.32 19.54 -19.16
CA SER A 50 -14.77 18.30 -19.80
C SER A 50 -16.06 17.81 -19.12
N GLY A 51 -17.19 18.21 -19.71
CA GLY A 51 -18.52 17.78 -19.30
C GLY A 51 -18.71 16.29 -19.59
N LEU A 52 -18.55 15.45 -18.57
CA LEU A 52 -19.12 14.11 -18.55
C LEU A 52 -20.60 14.20 -18.14
N PRO A 53 -21.46 13.24 -18.54
CA PRO A 53 -22.89 13.31 -18.30
C PRO A 53 -23.17 13.33 -16.80
N VAL A 54 -23.67 14.46 -16.30
CA VAL A 54 -24.09 14.63 -14.90
C VAL A 54 -25.43 13.90 -14.73
N ILE A 55 -25.46 12.90 -13.85
CA ILE A 55 -26.70 12.21 -13.46
C ILE A 55 -27.57 13.19 -12.68
N LYS A 56 -28.77 13.45 -13.18
CA LYS A 56 -29.81 14.16 -12.44
C LYS A 56 -30.49 13.17 -11.49
N TRP A 57 -30.07 13.18 -10.23
CA TRP A 57 -30.89 12.61 -9.17
C TRP A 57 -32.18 13.42 -9.07
N HIS A 58 -33.31 12.72 -8.95
CA HIS A 58 -34.59 13.38 -8.74
C HIS A 58 -34.53 14.18 -7.44
N GLU A 59 -35.17 15.35 -7.44
CA GLU A 59 -35.27 16.19 -6.25
C GLU A 59 -35.75 15.33 -5.08
N ILE A 60 -34.96 15.26 -4.01
CA ILE A 60 -35.49 14.81 -2.72
C ILE A 60 -36.43 15.93 -2.28
N VAL A 61 -37.68 15.83 -2.75
CA VAL A 61 -38.79 16.65 -2.29
C VAL A 61 -39.13 16.12 -0.90
N ASP A 62 -38.88 16.94 0.13
CA ASP A 62 -39.67 16.87 1.35
C ASP A 62 -41.12 17.18 0.92
N ASP A 63 -42.00 16.19 0.86
CA ASP A 63 -43.42 16.42 0.61
C ASP A 63 -44.23 15.99 1.84
N ASP A 64 -44.58 16.98 2.66
CA ASP A 64 -45.84 16.95 3.42
C ASP A 64 -46.94 17.47 2.47
N THR A 65 -47.54 16.61 1.64
CA THR A 65 -48.95 16.75 1.22
C THR A 65 -49.50 15.48 0.54
N ASP A 66 -50.68 15.03 0.99
CA ASP A 66 -51.52 13.98 0.37
C ASP A 66 -52.05 14.39 -1.02
N GLN A 67 -52.02 13.47 -2.01
CA GLN A 67 -53.20 12.90 -2.70
C GLN A 67 -52.84 12.13 -4.00
N ASP A 68 -53.04 10.81 -3.93
CA ASP A 68 -53.62 9.86 -4.90
C ASP A 68 -53.67 10.21 -6.41
N SER A 69 -52.96 9.43 -7.25
CA SER A 69 -53.57 8.63 -8.32
C SER A 69 -52.53 7.88 -9.17
N THR A 70 -52.89 6.63 -9.50
CA THR A 70 -52.40 5.75 -10.60
C THR A 70 -51.25 4.77 -10.33
N HIS A 71 -51.65 3.58 -9.88
CA HIS A 71 -50.96 2.30 -10.14
C HIS A 71 -50.77 2.09 -11.66
N HIS A 72 -49.54 2.23 -12.16
CA HIS A 72 -48.93 1.35 -13.16
C HIS A 72 -47.41 1.61 -13.22
N HIS A 73 -46.64 0.53 -13.29
CA HIS A 73 -45.17 0.46 -13.29
C HIS A 73 -44.44 0.43 -11.93
N ILE A 74 -44.86 -0.51 -11.07
CA ILE A 74 -43.95 -1.13 -10.09
C ILE A 74 -43.13 -2.17 -10.84
N LYS A 75 -41.98 -1.76 -11.40
CA LYS A 75 -40.84 -2.58 -11.88
C LYS A 75 -39.92 -1.69 -12.74
N GLU A 76 -39.23 -0.71 -12.15
CA GLU A 76 -38.13 0.02 -12.81
C GLU A 76 -37.36 0.94 -11.82
N GLU A 77 -37.24 0.56 -10.54
CA GLU A 77 -36.59 1.38 -9.50
C GLU A 77 -35.22 0.82 -9.03
N GLU A 78 -34.46 0.18 -9.93
CA GLU A 78 -33.11 -0.37 -9.66
C GLU A 78 -31.99 0.13 -10.62
N GLU A 79 -32.21 1.19 -11.41
CA GLU A 79 -31.22 1.72 -12.38
C GLU A 79 -30.69 3.11 -11.92
N LEU A 80 -29.40 3.46 -11.83
CA LEU A 80 -28.14 2.87 -12.28
C LEU A 80 -27.05 3.16 -11.22
N ILE A 81 -26.46 2.11 -10.64
CA ILE A 81 -24.99 2.08 -10.65
C ILE A 81 -24.65 1.94 -12.15
N PRO A 82 -23.90 2.86 -12.79
CA PRO A 82 -23.61 2.75 -14.22
C PRO A 82 -23.10 1.33 -14.49
N ASP A 83 -23.61 0.63 -15.51
CA ASP A 83 -23.26 -0.77 -15.79
C ASP A 83 -21.73 -0.99 -15.72
N LYS A 84 -20.96 0.03 -16.13
CA LYS A 84 -19.50 0.11 -15.98
C LYS A 84 -18.97 -0.09 -14.54
N ILE A 85 -19.54 0.55 -13.51
CA ILE A 85 -19.11 0.32 -12.11
C ILE A 85 -19.37 -1.13 -11.73
N ARG A 86 -20.55 -1.67 -12.04
CA ARG A 86 -20.91 -3.05 -11.70
C ARG A 86 -19.94 -4.04 -12.36
N GLU A 87 -19.67 -3.86 -13.64
CA GLU A 87 -18.68 -4.67 -14.39
C GLU A 87 -17.28 -4.59 -13.78
N MET A 88 -16.81 -3.38 -13.43
CA MET A 88 -15.51 -3.22 -12.78
C MET A 88 -15.47 -3.84 -11.38
N VAL A 89 -16.56 -3.74 -10.61
CA VAL A 89 -16.69 -4.40 -9.29
C VAL A 89 -16.60 -5.92 -9.45
N GLU A 90 -17.32 -6.53 -10.39
CA GLU A 90 -17.22 -7.98 -10.63
C GLU A 90 -15.81 -8.40 -11.08
N LEU A 91 -15.13 -7.59 -11.88
CA LEU A 91 -13.76 -7.85 -12.28
C LEU A 91 -12.81 -7.84 -11.08
N VAL A 92 -12.87 -6.80 -10.25
CA VAL A 92 -12.04 -6.71 -9.02
C VAL A 92 -12.37 -7.84 -8.04
N ARG A 93 -13.65 -8.18 -7.89
CA ARG A 93 -14.08 -9.31 -7.06
C ARG A 93 -13.46 -10.62 -7.54
N SER A 94 -13.51 -10.88 -8.84
CA SER A 94 -12.89 -12.07 -9.45
C SER A 94 -11.37 -12.10 -9.18
N MET A 95 -10.68 -10.95 -9.27
CA MET A 95 -9.25 -10.86 -8.94
C MET A 95 -8.99 -11.27 -7.49
N LEU A 96 -9.72 -10.70 -6.53
CA LEU A 96 -9.58 -11.02 -5.10
C LEU A 96 -9.87 -12.50 -4.80
N GLN A 97 -10.95 -13.05 -5.37
CA GLN A 97 -11.33 -14.46 -5.18
C GLN A 97 -10.35 -15.45 -5.83
N SER A 98 -9.54 -14.98 -6.79
CA SER A 98 -8.55 -15.80 -7.49
C SER A 98 -7.15 -15.73 -6.87
N MET A 99 -6.96 -14.94 -5.80
CA MET A 99 -5.70 -14.84 -5.07
C MET A 99 -5.30 -16.21 -4.50
N ASP A 100 -4.00 -16.49 -4.59
CA ASP A 100 -3.38 -17.74 -4.15
C ASP A 100 -1.94 -17.43 -3.71
N ASP A 101 -0.93 -18.06 -4.31
CA ASP A 101 0.49 -17.82 -4.02
C ASP A 101 1.04 -16.47 -4.55
N GLY A 102 0.20 -15.67 -5.22
CA GLY A 102 0.53 -14.35 -5.73
C GLY A 102 0.54 -14.25 -7.27
N GLU A 103 0.04 -13.13 -7.80
CA GLU A 103 0.16 -12.74 -9.20
C GLU A 103 1.28 -11.71 -9.37
N ILE A 104 2.38 -12.16 -9.99
CA ILE A 104 3.64 -11.43 -10.09
C ILE A 104 4.27 -11.66 -11.47
N SER A 105 4.88 -10.62 -12.05
CA SER A 105 5.56 -10.72 -13.33
C SER A 105 6.79 -11.65 -13.28
N VAL A 106 7.07 -12.32 -14.41
CA VAL A 106 8.23 -13.21 -14.56
C VAL A 106 9.53 -12.40 -14.56
N SER A 107 10.58 -12.95 -13.94
CA SER A 107 11.93 -12.41 -13.94
C SER A 107 12.81 -13.16 -14.96
N PRO A 108 13.31 -12.50 -16.01
CA PRO A 108 14.24 -13.13 -16.94
C PRO A 108 15.53 -13.62 -16.28
N TYR A 109 16.06 -12.87 -15.32
CA TYR A 109 17.25 -13.23 -14.54
C TYR A 109 17.07 -14.55 -13.80
N ASP A 110 16.02 -14.67 -12.99
CA ASP A 110 15.74 -15.91 -12.24
C ASP A 110 15.42 -17.07 -13.17
N THR A 111 14.67 -16.82 -14.25
CA THR A 111 14.37 -17.83 -15.28
C THR A 111 15.64 -18.35 -15.95
N ALA A 112 16.64 -17.49 -16.19
CA ALA A 112 17.94 -17.89 -16.71
C ALA A 112 18.72 -18.78 -15.75
N TRP A 113 18.69 -18.51 -14.45
CA TRP A 113 19.29 -19.40 -13.44
C TRP A 113 18.62 -20.76 -13.39
N VAL A 114 17.30 -20.82 -13.49
CA VAL A 114 16.56 -22.10 -13.59
C VAL A 114 16.92 -22.85 -14.88
N ALA A 115 17.04 -22.14 -16.00
CA ALA A 115 17.44 -22.72 -17.28
C ALA A 115 18.87 -23.30 -17.29
N LEU A 116 19.75 -22.82 -16.41
CA LEU A 116 21.13 -23.31 -16.28
C LEU A 116 21.24 -24.62 -15.49
N VAL A 117 20.19 -25.05 -14.80
CA VAL A 117 20.20 -26.30 -14.02
C VAL A 117 20.32 -27.48 -14.98
N GLU A 118 21.38 -28.27 -14.82
CA GLU A 118 21.60 -29.53 -15.54
C GLU A 118 20.74 -30.64 -14.92
N ASP A 119 20.27 -31.58 -15.77
CA ASP A 119 19.52 -32.76 -15.32
C ASP A 119 20.26 -33.51 -14.21
N ILE A 120 19.63 -33.59 -13.04
CA ILE A 120 20.26 -34.13 -11.82
C ILE A 120 20.49 -35.64 -11.88
N SER A 121 19.79 -36.36 -12.78
CA SER A 121 19.81 -37.81 -12.93
C SER A 121 20.78 -38.28 -14.01
N ALA A 122 20.73 -37.68 -15.21
CA ALA A 122 21.44 -38.15 -16.39
C ALA A 122 22.57 -37.22 -16.88
N GLY A 123 22.57 -35.94 -16.47
CA GLY A 123 23.51 -34.94 -16.96
C GLY A 123 23.37 -34.61 -18.45
N GLY A 124 24.09 -33.59 -18.92
CA GLY A 124 24.26 -33.21 -20.32
C GLY A 124 23.06 -32.54 -21.00
N ARG A 125 21.98 -32.26 -20.28
CA ARG A 125 20.76 -31.60 -20.80
C ARG A 125 20.13 -30.69 -19.74
N PRO A 126 19.35 -29.67 -20.14
CA PRO A 126 18.66 -28.81 -19.17
C PRO A 126 17.61 -29.61 -18.39
N GLN A 127 17.59 -29.43 -17.07
CA GLN A 127 16.57 -29.97 -16.18
C GLN A 127 15.18 -29.38 -16.50
N PHE A 128 15.17 -28.11 -16.94
CA PHE A 128 13.96 -27.32 -17.21
C PHE A 128 14.01 -26.69 -18.61
N PRO A 129 13.79 -27.47 -19.69
CA PRO A 129 13.85 -26.93 -21.06
C PRO A 129 12.82 -25.83 -21.34
N ALA A 130 11.66 -25.85 -20.67
CA ALA A 130 10.63 -24.83 -20.79
C ALA A 130 11.13 -23.42 -20.41
N SER A 131 12.14 -23.31 -19.53
CA SER A 131 12.74 -22.01 -19.19
C SER A 131 13.58 -21.44 -20.33
N LEU A 132 14.25 -22.29 -21.12
CA LEU A 132 14.97 -21.85 -22.32
C LEU A 132 14.00 -21.39 -23.41
N GLU A 133 12.87 -22.09 -23.57
CA GLU A 133 11.78 -21.68 -24.48
C GLU A 133 11.16 -20.35 -24.04
N TRP A 134 10.95 -20.15 -22.73
CA TRP A 134 10.47 -18.87 -22.22
C TRP A 134 11.45 -17.74 -22.56
N ILE A 135 12.74 -17.94 -22.28
CA ILE A 135 13.78 -16.94 -22.56
C ILE A 135 13.79 -16.57 -24.05
N SER A 136 13.79 -17.56 -24.95
CA SER A 136 13.88 -17.31 -26.39
C SER A 136 12.66 -16.61 -26.97
N ASN A 137 11.49 -16.82 -26.38
CA ASN A 137 10.23 -16.21 -26.80
C ASN A 137 9.99 -14.80 -26.23
N ASN A 138 10.71 -14.39 -25.18
CA ASN A 138 10.46 -13.14 -24.45
C ASN A 138 11.61 -12.12 -24.56
N GLN A 139 12.48 -12.23 -25.58
CA GLN A 139 13.45 -11.17 -25.90
C GLN A 139 12.74 -9.91 -26.41
N LEU A 140 13.08 -8.75 -25.85
CA LEU A 140 12.54 -7.45 -26.26
C LEU A 140 13.05 -7.04 -27.66
N PRO A 141 12.36 -6.11 -28.34
CA PRO A 141 12.74 -5.69 -29.71
C PRO A 141 14.16 -5.13 -29.85
N ASP A 142 14.71 -4.53 -28.78
CA ASP A 142 16.08 -3.99 -28.73
C ASP A 142 17.15 -5.05 -28.45
N GLY A 143 16.76 -6.32 -28.31
CA GLY A 143 17.67 -7.43 -28.00
C GLY A 143 17.86 -7.69 -26.50
N SER A 144 17.32 -6.84 -25.62
CA SER A 144 17.40 -7.03 -24.18
C SER A 144 16.32 -7.95 -23.61
N TRP A 145 16.44 -8.25 -22.32
CA TRP A 145 15.37 -8.79 -21.47
C TRP A 145 15.21 -7.87 -20.25
N GLY A 146 14.01 -7.81 -19.68
CA GLY A 146 13.69 -7.01 -18.49
C GLY A 146 12.23 -6.55 -18.52
N ASP A 147 11.89 -5.57 -17.70
CA ASP A 147 10.56 -4.93 -17.75
C ASP A 147 10.35 -4.21 -19.09
N SER A 148 9.20 -4.46 -19.75
CA SER A 148 8.91 -3.94 -21.08
C SER A 148 8.56 -2.46 -21.09
N ASP A 149 7.94 -1.98 -20.01
CA ASP A 149 7.30 -0.67 -19.96
C ASP A 149 8.19 0.35 -19.22
N THR A 150 9.07 -0.12 -18.33
CA THR A 150 10.04 0.69 -17.59
C THR A 150 11.46 0.31 -17.96
N PHE A 151 12.20 1.27 -18.52
CA PHE A 151 13.60 1.09 -18.85
C PHE A 151 14.48 1.48 -17.65
N SER A 152 15.22 0.53 -17.10
CA SER A 152 16.34 0.78 -16.19
C SER A 152 17.58 0.06 -16.69
N ILE A 153 18.75 0.73 -16.69
CA ILE A 153 19.95 0.06 -17.21
C ILE A 153 20.37 -1.12 -16.33
N TYR A 154 20.17 -1.02 -15.01
CA TYR A 154 20.48 -2.09 -14.10
C TYR A 154 19.64 -3.32 -14.44
N ASP A 155 18.32 -3.15 -14.53
CA ASP A 155 17.40 -4.24 -14.88
C ASP A 155 17.73 -4.86 -16.24
N ARG A 156 17.90 -4.05 -17.28
CA ARG A 156 18.15 -4.58 -18.63
C ARG A 156 19.48 -5.32 -18.72
N ILE A 157 20.57 -4.82 -18.12
CA ILE A 157 21.88 -5.45 -18.22
C ILE A 157 21.91 -6.80 -17.51
N ILE A 158 21.40 -6.89 -16.28
CA ILE A 158 21.48 -8.15 -15.51
C ILE A 158 20.59 -9.23 -16.10
N ASN A 159 19.37 -8.88 -16.52
CA ASN A 159 18.45 -9.80 -17.19
C ASN A 159 19.05 -10.31 -18.52
N THR A 160 19.49 -9.38 -19.38
CA THR A 160 20.03 -9.73 -20.70
C THR A 160 21.27 -10.61 -20.59
N LEU A 161 22.20 -10.27 -19.69
CA LEU A 161 23.42 -11.04 -19.51
C LEU A 161 23.13 -12.46 -19.00
N ALA A 162 22.22 -12.61 -18.04
CA ALA A 162 21.84 -13.93 -17.53
C ALA A 162 21.18 -14.79 -18.63
N CYS A 163 20.24 -14.22 -19.39
CA CYS A 163 19.59 -14.92 -20.51
C CYS A 163 20.60 -15.34 -21.59
N VAL A 164 21.53 -14.45 -21.96
CA VAL A 164 22.63 -14.73 -22.91
C VAL A 164 23.51 -15.88 -22.41
N VAL A 165 23.88 -15.89 -21.12
CA VAL A 165 24.65 -16.97 -20.50
C VAL A 165 23.88 -18.29 -20.54
N ALA A 166 22.59 -18.29 -20.24
CA ALA A 166 21.75 -19.49 -20.29
C ALA A 166 21.66 -20.07 -21.70
N LEU A 167 21.31 -19.25 -22.70
CA LEU A 167 21.19 -19.69 -24.10
C LEU A 167 22.53 -20.20 -24.67
N ARG A 168 23.64 -19.48 -24.38
CA ARG A 168 24.99 -19.87 -24.84
C ARG A 168 25.45 -21.18 -24.19
N SER A 169 25.15 -21.40 -22.90
CA SER A 169 25.53 -22.62 -22.18
C SER A 169 24.96 -23.89 -22.81
N TRP A 170 23.78 -23.80 -23.43
CA TRP A 170 23.12 -24.93 -24.11
C TRP A 170 23.27 -24.90 -25.63
N ASN A 171 23.94 -23.89 -26.19
CA ASN A 171 24.10 -23.68 -27.63
C ASN A 171 22.74 -23.66 -28.39
N ILE A 172 21.75 -22.95 -27.84
CA ILE A 172 20.40 -22.81 -28.42
C ILE A 172 20.13 -21.33 -28.74
N HIS A 173 19.40 -21.06 -29.83
CA HIS A 173 19.02 -19.71 -30.26
C HIS A 173 20.22 -18.73 -30.35
N PRO A 174 21.22 -19.03 -31.19
CA PRO A 174 22.39 -18.15 -31.35
C PRO A 174 22.00 -16.75 -31.81
N ASP A 175 20.95 -16.62 -32.63
CA ASP A 175 20.39 -15.34 -33.08
C ASP A 175 19.93 -14.44 -31.93
N ARG A 176 19.28 -15.02 -30.92
CA ARG A 176 18.84 -14.31 -29.70
C ARG A 176 20.04 -13.92 -28.86
N THR A 177 21.00 -14.83 -28.73
CA THR A 177 22.23 -14.62 -27.97
C THR A 177 23.04 -13.46 -28.56
N ASP A 178 23.21 -13.43 -29.87
CA ASP A 178 24.00 -12.40 -30.55
C ASP A 178 23.36 -11.01 -30.41
N LYS A 179 22.03 -10.91 -30.51
CA LYS A 179 21.30 -9.65 -30.22
C LYS A 179 21.49 -9.17 -28.78
N GLY A 180 21.42 -10.08 -27.80
CA GLY A 180 21.66 -9.73 -26.40
C GLY A 180 23.08 -9.25 -26.14
N ILE A 181 24.07 -9.87 -26.79
CA ILE A 181 25.48 -9.43 -26.71
C ILE A 181 25.64 -8.03 -27.30
N VAL A 182 25.02 -7.74 -28.45
CA VAL A 182 25.02 -6.40 -29.05
C VAL A 182 24.44 -5.38 -28.07
N PHE A 183 23.26 -5.66 -27.49
CA PHE A 183 22.63 -4.78 -26.50
C PHE A 183 23.57 -4.50 -25.32
N ILE A 184 24.19 -5.52 -24.74
CA ILE A 184 25.11 -5.36 -23.59
C ILE A 184 26.29 -4.46 -23.98
N LYS A 185 26.93 -4.70 -25.14
CA LYS A 185 28.07 -3.90 -25.60
C LYS A 185 27.71 -2.43 -25.81
N GLU A 186 26.52 -2.16 -26.32
CA GLU A 186 26.04 -0.80 -26.58
C GLU A 186 25.54 -0.05 -25.35
N ASN A 187 25.31 -0.73 -24.22
CA ASN A 187 24.61 -0.13 -23.09
C ASN A 187 25.29 -0.31 -21.72
N ILE A 188 26.24 -1.24 -21.54
CA ILE A 188 26.86 -1.51 -20.22
C ILE A 188 27.59 -0.30 -19.61
N TYR A 189 28.13 0.61 -20.43
CA TYR A 189 28.79 1.83 -19.93
C TYR A 189 27.80 2.81 -19.28
N LYS A 190 26.50 2.70 -19.60
CA LYS A 190 25.46 3.57 -19.04
C LYS A 190 25.16 3.27 -17.56
N LEU A 191 25.71 2.19 -17.00
CA LEU A 191 25.67 1.88 -15.55
C LEU A 191 26.27 3.00 -14.68
N GLU A 192 27.20 3.79 -15.22
CA GLU A 192 27.84 4.90 -14.50
C GLU A 192 26.89 6.05 -14.17
N GLY A 193 25.83 6.25 -14.97
CA GLY A 193 24.92 7.40 -14.85
C GLY A 193 23.55 7.08 -14.26
N GLU A 194 23.28 5.84 -13.84
CA GLU A 194 21.99 5.47 -13.27
C GLU A 194 21.87 5.86 -11.79
N ASN A 195 20.62 6.04 -11.37
CA ASN A 195 20.29 6.30 -9.99
C ASN A 195 20.50 5.03 -9.13
N GLU A 196 21.43 5.11 -8.19
CA GLU A 196 21.77 4.01 -7.30
C GLU A 196 20.62 3.55 -6.40
N GLU A 197 19.65 4.43 -6.10
CA GLU A 197 18.45 4.07 -5.32
C GLU A 197 17.58 3.04 -6.06
N HIS A 198 17.63 3.01 -7.40
CA HIS A 198 16.90 2.05 -8.22
C HIS A 198 17.71 0.78 -8.52
N MET A 199 18.89 0.62 -7.93
CA MET A 199 19.72 -0.56 -8.14
C MET A 199 19.03 -1.81 -7.56
N PRO A 200 18.82 -2.87 -8.36
CA PRO A 200 18.17 -4.10 -7.91
C PRO A 200 18.85 -4.74 -6.70
N ILE A 201 18.07 -5.51 -5.95
CA ILE A 201 18.56 -6.21 -4.76
C ILE A 201 19.69 -7.14 -5.14
N GLY A 202 20.82 -7.02 -4.43
CA GLY A 202 21.95 -7.91 -4.62
C GLY A 202 22.71 -7.71 -5.94
N PHE A 203 22.36 -6.71 -6.74
CA PHE A 203 22.96 -6.44 -8.06
C PHE A 203 24.49 -6.43 -8.03
N GLU A 204 25.08 -5.78 -7.03
CA GLU A 204 26.53 -5.66 -6.84
C GLU A 204 27.23 -7.01 -6.66
N VAL A 205 26.51 -8.03 -6.22
CA VAL A 205 27.02 -9.38 -5.99
C VAL A 205 26.65 -10.31 -7.15
N ALA A 206 25.43 -10.16 -7.67
CA ALA A 206 24.87 -10.94 -8.76
C ALA A 206 25.55 -10.64 -10.10
N LEU A 207 25.61 -9.38 -10.54
CA LEU A 207 26.11 -9.01 -11.86
C LEU A 207 27.57 -9.47 -12.07
N PRO A 208 28.53 -9.21 -11.16
CA PRO A 208 29.90 -9.71 -11.30
C PRO A 208 30.00 -11.23 -11.44
N SER A 209 29.11 -11.96 -10.77
CA SER A 209 29.08 -13.43 -10.81
C SER A 209 28.61 -13.94 -12.18
N VAL A 210 27.58 -13.30 -12.76
CA VAL A 210 27.13 -13.61 -14.13
C VAL A 210 28.18 -13.20 -15.18
N ILE A 211 28.87 -12.08 -14.99
CA ILE A 211 29.99 -11.67 -15.88
C ILE A 211 31.10 -12.74 -15.86
N GLN A 212 31.41 -13.31 -14.69
CA GLN A 212 32.38 -14.40 -14.60
C GLN A 212 31.92 -15.65 -15.37
N MET A 213 30.63 -15.97 -15.36
CA MET A 213 30.06 -17.07 -16.15
C MET A 213 30.14 -16.77 -17.65
N ALA A 214 29.80 -15.55 -18.07
CA ALA A 214 29.90 -15.11 -19.46
C ALA A 214 31.34 -15.24 -20.00
N LYS A 215 32.35 -14.85 -19.21
CA LYS A 215 33.77 -15.01 -19.57
C LYS A 215 34.18 -16.47 -19.78
N LYS A 216 33.63 -17.42 -19.02
CA LYS A 216 33.90 -18.86 -19.19
C LYS A 216 33.30 -19.43 -20.48
N LEU A 217 32.35 -18.72 -21.09
CA LEU A 217 31.67 -19.07 -22.32
C LEU A 217 32.20 -18.26 -23.53
N ASP A 218 33.37 -17.63 -23.39
CA ASP A 218 34.00 -16.78 -24.41
C ASP A 218 33.10 -15.62 -24.88
N ILE A 219 32.22 -15.13 -24.01
CA ILE A 219 31.39 -13.95 -24.27
C ILE A 219 32.17 -12.71 -23.87
N ASP A 220 32.52 -11.91 -24.87
CA ASP A 220 33.26 -10.65 -24.69
C ASP A 220 32.34 -9.55 -24.12
N ILE A 221 32.61 -9.18 -22.86
CA ILE A 221 31.91 -8.11 -22.13
C ILE A 221 32.88 -6.94 -21.92
N PRO A 222 32.51 -5.70 -22.26
CA PRO A 222 33.35 -4.53 -21.98
C PRO A 222 33.52 -4.33 -20.46
N VAL A 223 34.64 -4.81 -19.91
CA VAL A 223 34.88 -4.80 -18.45
C VAL A 223 35.54 -3.52 -17.92
N ASP A 224 36.01 -2.66 -18.82
CA ASP A 224 36.76 -1.45 -18.46
C ASP A 224 35.86 -0.23 -18.21
N SER A 225 34.53 -0.41 -18.08
CA SER A 225 33.64 0.71 -17.79
C SER A 225 33.79 1.18 -16.34
N PRO A 226 33.88 2.50 -16.06
CA PRO A 226 33.99 3.03 -14.70
C PRO A 226 32.83 2.57 -13.80
N GLY A 227 31.59 2.58 -14.32
CA GLY A 227 30.43 2.09 -13.59
C GLY A 227 30.55 0.62 -13.16
N LEU A 228 31.15 -0.24 -13.98
CA LEU A 228 31.38 -1.63 -13.60
C LEU A 228 32.50 -1.78 -12.56
N GLN A 229 33.56 -0.99 -12.64
CA GLN A 229 34.62 -0.98 -11.62
C GLN A 229 34.07 -0.59 -10.25
N GLU A 230 33.18 0.39 -10.19
CA GLU A 230 32.49 0.79 -8.97
C GLU A 230 31.63 -0.36 -8.40
N ILE A 231 30.90 -1.08 -9.27
CA ILE A 231 30.14 -2.28 -8.88
C ILE A 231 31.04 -3.35 -8.25
N TYR A 232 32.22 -3.62 -8.82
CA TYR A 232 33.19 -4.55 -8.23
C TYR A 232 33.71 -4.06 -6.88
N ALA A 233 34.02 -2.77 -6.73
CA ALA A 233 34.46 -2.21 -5.46
C ALA A 233 33.41 -2.37 -4.36
N ARG A 234 32.14 -2.12 -4.69
CA ARG A 234 31.00 -2.35 -3.78
C ARG A 234 30.83 -3.81 -3.41
N ARG A 235 31.01 -4.73 -4.36
CA ARG A 235 30.98 -6.17 -4.09
C ARG A 235 31.99 -6.55 -3.01
N GLU A 236 33.24 -6.13 -3.14
CA GLU A 236 34.29 -6.47 -2.17
C GLU A 236 33.99 -5.89 -0.78
N LEU A 237 33.54 -4.64 -0.74
CA LEU A 237 33.13 -4.01 0.52
C LEU A 237 31.91 -4.71 1.16
N LYS A 238 30.99 -5.24 0.37
CA LYS A 238 29.83 -5.99 0.85
C LYS A 238 30.22 -7.39 1.34
N LEU A 239 31.06 -8.10 0.60
CA LEU A 239 31.56 -9.43 0.97
C LEU A 239 32.36 -9.40 2.28
N THR A 240 33.13 -8.34 2.55
CA THR A 240 33.85 -8.18 3.82
C THR A 240 32.94 -7.89 5.02
N ARG A 241 31.76 -7.31 4.78
CA ARG A 241 30.74 -7.03 5.82
C ARG A 241 29.81 -8.20 6.08
N ILE A 242 29.74 -9.19 5.19
CA ILE A 242 28.89 -10.36 5.38
C ILE A 242 29.44 -11.19 6.55
N PRO A 243 28.66 -11.37 7.63
CA PRO A 243 29.08 -12.20 8.74
C PRO A 243 28.97 -13.67 8.33
N ARG A 244 30.02 -14.21 7.71
CA ARG A 244 30.07 -15.59 7.17
C ARG A 244 29.72 -16.66 8.21
N ASP A 245 30.08 -16.41 9.47
CA ASP A 245 29.74 -17.30 10.60
C ASP A 245 28.24 -17.32 10.93
N ILE A 246 27.53 -16.20 10.68
CA ILE A 246 26.10 -16.04 10.95
C ILE A 246 25.27 -16.56 9.77
N MET A 247 25.71 -16.28 8.53
CA MET A 247 25.04 -16.66 7.28
C MET A 247 24.72 -18.16 7.19
N HIS A 248 25.53 -19.01 7.85
CA HIS A 248 25.36 -20.46 7.84
C HIS A 248 24.72 -21.03 9.13
N LYS A 249 24.30 -20.17 10.05
CA LYS A 249 23.75 -20.57 11.36
C LYS A 249 22.30 -20.15 11.54
N VAL A 250 21.91 -19.00 11.00
CA VAL A 250 20.56 -18.46 11.14
C VAL A 250 20.04 -17.96 9.79
N PRO A 251 18.72 -18.06 9.53
CA PRO A 251 18.11 -17.49 8.34
C PRO A 251 18.33 -15.97 8.31
N THR A 252 18.75 -15.45 7.15
CA THR A 252 18.93 -14.01 6.89
C THR A 252 18.58 -13.73 5.43
N THR A 253 18.42 -12.45 5.07
CA THR A 253 18.16 -12.06 3.67
C THR A 253 19.24 -12.48 2.68
N LEU A 254 20.44 -12.84 3.16
CA LEU A 254 21.51 -13.38 2.32
C LEU A 254 21.13 -14.69 1.61
N LEU A 255 20.21 -15.46 2.17
CA LEU A 255 19.68 -16.68 1.53
C LEU A 255 18.96 -16.38 0.21
N HIS A 256 18.51 -15.15 -0.02
CA HIS A 256 17.83 -14.73 -1.24
C HIS A 256 18.79 -14.45 -2.43
N SER A 257 20.11 -14.51 -2.21
CA SER A 257 21.11 -14.16 -3.24
C SER A 257 22.36 -15.05 -3.21
N LEU A 258 22.21 -16.35 -2.93
CA LEU A 258 23.33 -17.29 -2.79
C LEU A 258 24.11 -17.47 -4.09
N GLU A 259 23.46 -17.31 -5.24
CA GLU A 259 24.02 -17.47 -6.59
C GLU A 259 25.18 -16.52 -6.91
N GLY A 260 25.27 -15.39 -6.18
CA GLY A 260 26.37 -14.44 -6.33
C GLY A 260 27.49 -14.59 -5.29
N MET A 261 27.35 -15.52 -4.33
CA MET A 261 28.25 -15.64 -3.18
C MET A 261 29.31 -16.73 -3.37
N PRO A 262 30.61 -16.44 -3.15
CA PRO A 262 31.65 -17.45 -3.18
C PRO A 262 31.69 -18.25 -1.86
N ASP A 263 32.32 -19.44 -1.90
CA ASP A 263 32.73 -20.24 -0.72
C ASP A 263 31.60 -20.61 0.26
N LEU A 264 30.48 -21.12 -0.27
CA LEU A 264 29.31 -21.52 0.52
C LEU A 264 29.45 -22.92 1.12
N MET A 265 29.04 -23.08 2.40
CA MET A 265 28.98 -24.36 3.08
C MET A 265 27.57 -24.98 2.99
N TRP A 266 27.29 -25.67 1.88
CA TRP A 266 25.97 -26.23 1.56
C TRP A 266 25.36 -27.12 2.64
N GLN A 267 26.16 -27.95 3.32
CA GLN A 267 25.68 -28.80 4.42
C GLN A 267 25.06 -28.01 5.58
N LYS A 268 25.50 -26.76 5.77
CA LYS A 268 24.92 -25.85 6.77
C LYS A 268 23.74 -25.08 6.20
N LEU A 269 23.86 -24.59 4.96
CA LEU A 269 22.79 -23.84 4.29
C LEU A 269 21.50 -24.65 4.11
N LEU A 270 21.60 -25.94 3.76
CA LEU A 270 20.41 -26.81 3.63
C LEU A 270 19.59 -26.92 4.92
N LYS A 271 20.18 -26.65 6.10
CA LYS A 271 19.44 -26.60 7.38
C LYS A 271 18.64 -25.32 7.58
N LEU A 272 18.86 -24.32 6.71
CA LEU A 272 18.19 -23.03 6.70
C LEU A 272 17.23 -22.89 5.51
N GLN A 273 16.98 -23.99 4.78
CA GLN A 273 16.02 -24.06 3.70
C GLN A 273 14.62 -23.72 4.23
N SER A 274 13.85 -22.95 3.45
CA SER A 274 12.45 -22.67 3.74
C SER A 274 11.63 -23.96 3.68
N VAL A 275 10.48 -23.96 4.36
CA VAL A 275 9.58 -25.13 4.45
C VAL A 275 9.10 -25.60 3.06
N ASP A 276 8.97 -24.69 2.11
CA ASP A 276 8.56 -24.98 0.73
C ASP A 276 9.69 -25.52 -0.17
N GLY A 277 10.91 -25.67 0.37
CA GLY A 277 12.10 -26.12 -0.35
C GLY A 277 12.94 -25.01 -0.97
N SER A 278 12.52 -23.75 -0.86
CA SER A 278 13.27 -22.61 -1.39
C SER A 278 14.40 -22.16 -0.48
N PHE A 279 15.30 -21.34 -1.02
CA PHE A 279 16.18 -20.47 -0.26
C PHE A 279 15.60 -19.05 -0.23
N LEU A 280 14.94 -18.72 0.88
CA LEU A 280 14.21 -17.46 1.10
C LEU A 280 13.39 -17.02 -0.10
N PHE A 281 12.59 -17.94 -0.64
CA PHE A 281 11.61 -17.67 -1.69
C PHE A 281 12.21 -17.16 -3.00
N SER A 282 13.52 -17.30 -3.23
CA SER A 282 14.19 -16.88 -4.47
C SER A 282 14.39 -18.07 -5.41
N PRO A 283 13.81 -18.06 -6.63
CA PRO A 283 14.09 -19.09 -7.63
C PRO A 283 15.56 -19.16 -8.07
N SER A 284 16.27 -18.05 -8.29
CA SER A 284 17.69 -18.05 -8.69
C SER A 284 18.60 -18.72 -7.64
N SER A 285 18.50 -18.26 -6.38
CA SER A 285 19.20 -18.83 -5.23
C SER A 285 18.90 -20.32 -5.06
N THR A 286 17.64 -20.74 -5.24
CA THR A 286 17.20 -22.14 -5.15
C THR A 286 17.72 -22.99 -6.32
N ALA A 287 17.74 -22.44 -7.55
CA ALA A 287 18.32 -23.08 -8.73
C ALA A 287 19.83 -23.30 -8.58
N PHE A 288 20.53 -22.29 -8.06
CA PHE A 288 21.94 -22.41 -7.73
C PHE A 288 22.17 -23.48 -6.66
N ALA A 289 21.37 -23.49 -5.58
CA ALA A 289 21.47 -24.52 -4.55
C ALA A 289 21.21 -25.93 -5.10
N LEU A 290 20.20 -26.10 -5.96
CA LEU A 290 19.91 -27.36 -6.64
C LEU A 290 21.11 -27.85 -7.45
N GLN A 291 21.74 -26.97 -8.23
CA GLN A 291 22.90 -27.32 -9.04
C GLN A 291 24.08 -27.79 -8.18
N GLN A 292 24.27 -27.20 -6.99
CA GLN A 292 25.38 -27.55 -6.10
C GLN A 292 25.12 -28.78 -5.23
N THR A 293 23.86 -29.08 -4.90
CA THR A 293 23.51 -30.07 -3.88
C THR A 293 22.69 -31.25 -4.39
N LYS A 294 22.03 -31.10 -5.54
CA LYS A 294 21.01 -32.02 -6.05
C LYS A 294 19.86 -32.27 -5.07
N ASP A 295 19.58 -31.31 -4.18
CA ASP A 295 18.53 -31.41 -3.19
C ASP A 295 17.14 -31.51 -3.83
N HIS A 296 16.34 -32.48 -3.37
CA HIS A 296 15.05 -32.78 -3.98
C HIS A 296 13.97 -31.76 -3.61
N ASN A 297 14.08 -31.08 -2.47
CA ASN A 297 13.12 -30.02 -2.10
C ASN A 297 13.32 -28.79 -2.97
N CYS A 298 14.57 -28.39 -3.25
CA CYS A 298 14.87 -27.35 -4.23
C CYS A 298 14.27 -27.67 -5.61
N LEU A 299 14.39 -28.93 -6.07
CA LEU A 299 13.81 -29.38 -7.33
C LEU A 299 12.28 -29.24 -7.33
N ASN A 300 11.63 -29.71 -6.27
CA ASN A 300 10.17 -29.67 -6.15
C ASN A 300 9.65 -28.23 -6.10
N TYR A 301 10.32 -27.35 -5.37
CA TYR A 301 10.01 -25.92 -5.38
C TYR A 301 10.03 -25.37 -6.81
N LEU A 302 11.13 -25.53 -7.54
CA LEU A 302 11.24 -24.97 -8.90
C LEU A 302 10.23 -25.59 -9.87
N ALA A 303 10.06 -26.92 -9.83
CA ALA A 303 9.16 -27.64 -10.72
C ALA A 303 7.69 -27.22 -10.56
N ASN A 304 7.26 -26.98 -9.32
CA ASN A 304 5.89 -26.53 -9.03
C ASN A 304 5.61 -25.14 -9.63
N HIS A 305 6.55 -24.20 -9.48
CA HIS A 305 6.36 -22.83 -9.93
C HIS A 305 6.47 -22.69 -11.46
N LEU A 306 7.36 -23.43 -12.11
CA LEU A 306 7.48 -23.42 -13.57
C LEU A 306 6.16 -23.75 -14.29
N LYS A 307 5.35 -24.63 -13.71
CA LYS A 307 4.04 -24.98 -14.26
C LYS A 307 3.08 -23.79 -14.24
N ARG A 308 3.08 -23.00 -13.17
CA ARG A 308 2.25 -21.80 -13.02
C ARG A 308 2.66 -20.73 -14.06
N PHE A 309 3.96 -20.49 -14.18
CA PHE A 309 4.51 -19.40 -14.99
C PHE A 309 4.92 -19.83 -16.41
N LYS A 310 4.44 -20.99 -16.88
CA LYS A 310 4.61 -21.50 -18.25
C LYS A 310 6.08 -21.47 -18.71
N GLY A 311 6.99 -21.95 -17.86
CA GLY A 311 8.43 -22.01 -18.12
C GLY A 311 9.23 -20.83 -17.55
N GLY A 312 8.59 -19.69 -17.29
CA GLY A 312 9.19 -18.59 -16.52
C GLY A 312 9.19 -18.86 -15.02
N VAL A 313 9.87 -18.00 -14.25
CA VAL A 313 9.71 -17.85 -12.80
C VAL A 313 9.88 -16.37 -12.40
N PRO A 314 9.17 -15.87 -11.37
CA PRO A 314 9.39 -14.53 -10.83
C PRO A 314 10.70 -14.45 -10.03
N ASN A 315 11.04 -13.25 -9.54
CA ASN A 315 12.26 -13.07 -8.74
C ASN A 315 12.11 -13.51 -7.27
N VAL A 316 10.86 -13.57 -6.79
CA VAL A 316 10.46 -14.00 -5.46
C VAL A 316 9.12 -14.74 -5.54
N TYR A 317 8.97 -15.87 -4.84
CA TYR A 317 7.72 -16.62 -4.79
C TYR A 317 7.65 -17.64 -3.63
N PRO A 318 6.50 -17.79 -2.95
CA PRO A 318 5.25 -17.05 -3.13
C PRO A 318 5.35 -15.59 -2.65
N VAL A 319 4.32 -14.80 -2.91
CA VAL A 319 4.12 -13.43 -2.42
C VAL A 319 2.69 -13.25 -1.88
N ASP A 320 2.14 -14.32 -1.32
CA ASP A 320 0.73 -14.42 -0.92
C ASP A 320 0.37 -13.39 0.15
N LEU A 321 1.12 -13.30 1.25
CA LEU A 321 0.80 -12.34 2.31
C LEU A 321 0.93 -10.90 1.81
N PHE A 322 1.99 -10.60 1.05
CA PHE A 322 2.20 -9.28 0.47
C PHE A 322 1.04 -8.86 -0.45
N GLU A 323 0.60 -9.74 -1.35
CA GLU A 323 -0.48 -9.44 -2.29
C GLU A 323 -1.81 -9.18 -1.57
N HIS A 324 -2.18 -10.04 -0.61
CA HIS A 324 -3.41 -9.89 0.18
C HIS A 324 -3.39 -8.58 0.99
N LEU A 325 -2.28 -8.28 1.65
CA LEU A 325 -2.12 -7.07 2.46
C LEU A 325 -2.25 -5.81 1.61
N TRP A 326 -1.51 -5.75 0.51
CA TRP A 326 -1.48 -4.54 -0.30
C TRP A 326 -2.76 -4.35 -1.11
N ALA A 327 -3.39 -5.39 -1.63
CA ALA A 327 -4.68 -5.25 -2.31
C ALA A 327 -5.74 -4.63 -1.38
N VAL A 328 -5.83 -5.13 -0.13
CA VAL A 328 -6.75 -4.55 0.87
C VAL A 328 -6.41 -3.09 1.15
N ASP A 329 -5.13 -2.76 1.38
CA ASP A 329 -4.71 -1.37 1.64
C ASP A 329 -5.05 -0.44 0.47
N ARG A 330 -4.80 -0.87 -0.77
CA ARG A 330 -5.11 -0.08 -1.98
C ARG A 330 -6.60 0.16 -2.12
N LEU A 331 -7.44 -0.87 -1.97
CA LEU A 331 -8.90 -0.72 -2.04
C LEU A 331 -9.46 0.21 -0.96
N GLN A 332 -8.91 0.15 0.26
CA GLN A 332 -9.31 1.04 1.36
C GLN A 332 -8.91 2.49 1.10
N ARG A 333 -7.66 2.75 0.70
CA ARG A 333 -7.17 4.10 0.43
C ARG A 333 -7.78 4.73 -0.82
N LEU A 334 -8.12 3.91 -1.82
CA LEU A 334 -8.88 4.34 -3.00
C LEU A 334 -10.37 4.55 -2.70
N GLY A 335 -10.83 4.22 -1.48
CA GLY A 335 -12.16 4.56 -1.03
C GLY A 335 -13.27 3.69 -1.62
N ILE A 336 -12.92 2.53 -2.17
CA ILE A 336 -13.83 1.59 -2.85
C ILE A 336 -13.97 0.25 -2.11
N SER A 337 -13.31 0.08 -0.96
CA SER A 337 -13.37 -1.14 -0.15
C SER A 337 -14.77 -1.61 0.24
N ARG A 338 -15.76 -0.69 0.32
CA ARG A 338 -17.15 -1.04 0.67
C ARG A 338 -17.84 -1.99 -0.32
N TYR A 339 -17.35 -2.09 -1.56
CA TYR A 339 -17.88 -3.03 -2.55
C TYR A 339 -17.38 -4.47 -2.35
N PHE A 340 -16.37 -4.65 -1.51
CA PHE A 340 -15.58 -5.89 -1.40
C PHE A 340 -15.45 -6.36 0.05
N GLN A 341 -16.45 -6.10 0.89
CA GLN A 341 -16.36 -6.40 2.33
C GLN A 341 -16.08 -7.88 2.59
N GLN A 342 -16.81 -8.77 1.92
CA GLN A 342 -16.62 -10.21 2.06
C GLN A 342 -15.22 -10.64 1.61
N GLU A 343 -14.77 -10.19 0.43
CA GLU A 343 -13.46 -10.56 -0.10
C GLU A 343 -12.33 -10.01 0.77
N ILE A 344 -12.48 -8.79 1.31
CA ILE A 344 -11.51 -8.22 2.25
C ILE A 344 -11.46 -9.01 3.55
N GLU A 345 -12.60 -9.45 4.10
CA GLU A 345 -12.64 -10.32 5.28
C GLU A 345 -11.92 -11.65 5.04
N GLU A 346 -12.09 -12.25 3.86
CA GLU A 346 -11.39 -13.46 3.44
C GLU A 346 -9.88 -13.22 3.34
N CYS A 347 -9.45 -12.11 2.72
CA CYS A 347 -8.03 -11.76 2.61
C CYS A 347 -7.38 -11.51 3.98
N VAL A 348 -8.03 -10.72 4.84
CA VAL A 348 -7.50 -10.42 6.19
C VAL A 348 -7.52 -11.67 7.07
N GLY A 349 -8.53 -12.54 6.92
CA GLY A 349 -8.59 -13.84 7.57
C GLY A 349 -7.47 -14.79 7.13
N TYR A 350 -7.09 -14.74 5.84
CA TYR A 350 -5.92 -15.47 5.33
C TYR A 350 -4.62 -14.96 5.97
N VAL A 351 -4.42 -13.64 6.02
CA VAL A 351 -3.25 -13.03 6.68
C VAL A 351 -3.20 -13.42 8.16
N HIS A 352 -4.32 -13.35 8.88
CA HIS A 352 -4.40 -13.72 10.30
C HIS A 352 -3.96 -15.17 10.53
N ARG A 353 -4.35 -16.09 9.64
CA ARG A 353 -4.02 -17.52 9.74
C ARG A 353 -2.51 -17.77 9.79
N TYR A 354 -1.72 -16.92 9.13
CA TYR A 354 -0.26 -17.03 9.06
C TYR A 354 0.47 -15.98 9.89
N TRP A 355 -0.27 -15.16 10.64
CA TRP A 355 0.32 -14.21 11.57
C TRP A 355 1.07 -14.93 12.69
N THR A 356 2.27 -14.45 13.03
CA THR A 356 3.06 -15.00 14.14
C THR A 356 3.46 -13.92 15.14
N ASN A 357 3.85 -14.33 16.35
CA ASN A 357 4.40 -13.41 17.35
C ASN A 357 5.74 -12.80 16.96
N LYS A 358 6.44 -13.36 15.96
CA LYS A 358 7.67 -12.80 15.40
C LYS A 358 7.41 -11.81 14.24
N GLY A 359 6.15 -11.71 13.81
CA GLY A 359 5.74 -10.97 12.62
C GLY A 359 5.58 -11.89 11.42
N ILE A 360 5.56 -11.28 10.23
CA ILE A 360 5.42 -11.95 8.94
C ILE A 360 6.41 -11.35 7.94
N CYS A 361 6.52 -11.96 6.78
CA CYS A 361 7.08 -11.32 5.59
C CYS A 361 6.11 -11.49 4.42
N TRP A 362 6.56 -11.18 3.21
CA TRP A 362 5.76 -11.29 1.98
C TRP A 362 5.17 -12.68 1.69
N ALA A 363 5.71 -13.73 2.31
CA ALA A 363 5.33 -15.12 2.10
C ALA A 363 4.95 -15.82 3.42
N ARG A 364 3.95 -16.70 3.38
CA ARG A 364 3.58 -17.54 4.54
C ARG A 364 4.71 -18.45 5.01
N ASN A 365 4.68 -18.81 6.30
CA ASN A 365 5.58 -19.80 6.93
C ASN A 365 7.08 -19.48 6.80
N SER A 366 7.44 -18.19 6.77
CA SER A 366 8.83 -17.75 6.76
C SER A 366 9.45 -17.70 8.15
N GLU A 367 10.70 -18.13 8.27
CA GLU A 367 11.53 -17.91 9.45
C GLU A 367 12.23 -16.54 9.46
N VAL A 368 12.12 -15.76 8.37
CA VAL A 368 12.62 -14.39 8.27
C VAL A 368 11.42 -13.46 8.10
N GLN A 369 11.24 -12.53 9.03
CA GLN A 369 10.19 -11.53 9.00
C GLN A 369 10.76 -10.18 8.57
N ASP A 370 9.90 -9.33 8.00
CA ASP A 370 10.23 -7.94 7.69
C ASP A 370 9.22 -6.97 8.32
N ILE A 371 9.70 -5.75 8.58
CA ILE A 371 8.89 -4.75 9.28
C ILE A 371 7.77 -4.18 8.40
N ASP A 372 7.90 -4.26 7.08
CA ASP A 372 6.95 -3.62 6.17
C ASP A 372 5.65 -4.41 6.12
N ASP A 373 5.74 -5.70 5.80
CA ASP A 373 4.62 -6.64 5.82
C ASP A 373 4.09 -6.82 7.26
N THR A 374 4.96 -6.85 8.27
CA THR A 374 4.53 -6.92 9.68
C THR A 374 3.74 -5.66 10.08
N ALA A 375 4.19 -4.46 9.72
CA ALA A 375 3.47 -3.23 10.04
C ALA A 375 2.14 -3.13 9.29
N MET A 376 2.12 -3.54 8.02
CA MET A 376 0.91 -3.61 7.20
C MET A 376 -0.11 -4.56 7.81
N GLY A 377 0.31 -5.80 8.08
CA GLY A 377 -0.54 -6.84 8.66
C GLY A 377 -1.04 -6.46 10.04
N PHE A 378 -0.17 -5.96 10.91
CA PHE A 378 -0.56 -5.46 12.23
C PHE A 378 -1.69 -4.43 12.14
N ARG A 379 -1.52 -3.41 11.28
CA ARG A 379 -2.50 -2.33 11.13
C ARG A 379 -3.82 -2.85 10.59
N LEU A 380 -3.79 -3.64 9.52
CA LEU A 380 -5.02 -4.16 8.89
C LEU A 380 -5.75 -5.11 9.82
N LEU A 381 -5.06 -6.09 10.42
CA LEU A 381 -5.65 -7.02 11.37
C LEU A 381 -6.32 -6.29 12.54
N ARG A 382 -5.64 -5.29 13.12
CA ARG A 382 -6.19 -4.50 14.23
C ARG A 382 -7.41 -3.66 13.81
N LEU A 383 -7.40 -3.03 12.63
CA LEU A 383 -8.57 -2.29 12.11
C LEU A 383 -9.78 -3.19 11.86
N HIS A 384 -9.54 -4.45 11.53
CA HIS A 384 -10.56 -5.47 11.31
C HIS A 384 -10.91 -6.27 12.57
N GLY A 385 -10.49 -5.80 13.75
CA GLY A 385 -10.94 -6.33 15.04
C GLY A 385 -10.19 -7.56 15.55
N TYR A 386 -9.08 -7.97 14.93
CA TYR A 386 -8.25 -9.05 15.44
C TYR A 386 -7.37 -8.58 16.61
N GLU A 387 -7.22 -9.45 17.61
CA GLU A 387 -6.36 -9.21 18.77
C GLU A 387 -4.90 -9.50 18.44
N ILE A 388 -4.17 -8.46 18.02
CA ILE A 388 -2.74 -8.56 17.68
C ILE A 388 -1.90 -7.78 18.68
N SER A 389 -0.86 -8.41 19.25
CA SER A 389 0.07 -7.73 20.15
C SER A 389 1.05 -6.83 19.40
N ALA A 390 1.29 -5.64 19.95
CA ALA A 390 2.33 -4.71 19.50
C ALA A 390 3.76 -5.21 19.77
N ASP A 391 3.95 -6.22 20.63
CA ASP A 391 5.26 -6.76 20.99
C ASP A 391 6.00 -7.36 19.78
N VAL A 392 5.27 -7.66 18.70
CA VAL A 392 5.85 -8.08 17.42
C VAL A 392 6.94 -7.14 16.92
N PHE A 393 6.83 -5.84 17.23
CA PHE A 393 7.80 -4.82 16.80
C PHE A 393 9.10 -4.84 17.62
N GLU A 394 9.15 -5.52 18.77
CA GLU A 394 10.38 -5.67 19.57
C GLU A 394 11.47 -6.41 18.78
N HIS A 395 11.09 -7.29 17.86
CA HIS A 395 12.04 -8.01 17.01
C HIS A 395 12.80 -7.11 16.03
N PHE A 396 12.20 -5.98 15.66
CA PHE A 396 12.76 -5.02 14.71
C PHE A 396 13.44 -3.84 15.40
N GLU A 397 13.32 -3.75 16.72
CA GLU A 397 13.90 -2.68 17.54
C GLU A 397 15.32 -3.03 17.98
N LYS A 398 16.24 -2.07 17.85
CA LYS A 398 17.57 -2.17 18.42
C LYS A 398 18.13 -0.79 18.75
N GLY A 399 18.26 -0.50 20.04
CA GLY A 399 18.91 0.73 20.52
C GLY A 399 18.08 1.99 20.32
N GLY A 400 16.75 1.87 20.30
CA GLY A 400 15.79 2.93 20.04
C GLY A 400 15.54 3.19 18.55
N GLU A 401 16.09 2.36 17.67
CA GLU A 401 15.90 2.43 16.22
C GLU A 401 15.19 1.18 15.70
N PHE A 402 14.48 1.34 14.58
CA PHE A 402 13.76 0.24 13.92
C PHE A 402 14.36 -0.04 12.55
N PHE A 403 14.35 -1.31 12.15
CA PHE A 403 15.00 -1.79 10.93
C PHE A 403 14.09 -2.71 10.13
N CYS A 404 14.27 -2.77 8.81
CA CYS A 404 13.46 -3.61 7.93
C CYS A 404 13.59 -5.10 8.25
N PHE A 405 14.78 -5.56 8.66
CA PHE A 405 15.05 -6.96 8.96
C PHE A 405 15.85 -7.09 10.25
N VAL A 406 15.56 -8.16 10.99
CA VAL A 406 16.27 -8.49 12.23
C VAL A 406 17.77 -8.66 11.98
N GLY A 407 18.60 -7.96 12.77
CA GLY A 407 20.06 -8.03 12.67
C GLY A 407 20.68 -7.28 11.50
N GLN A 408 19.90 -6.51 10.75
CA GLN A 408 20.38 -5.67 9.64
C GLN A 408 20.21 -4.19 9.95
N SER A 409 20.83 -3.33 9.15
CA SER A 409 20.78 -1.87 9.31
C SER A 409 19.93 -1.18 8.23
N THR A 410 19.17 -1.94 7.44
CA THR A 410 18.38 -1.39 6.33
C THR A 410 17.14 -0.67 6.87
N GLN A 411 16.90 0.55 6.40
CA GLN A 411 15.73 1.38 6.72
C GLN A 411 15.19 1.96 5.41
N ALA A 412 14.09 1.39 4.92
CA ALA A 412 13.40 1.84 3.73
C ALA A 412 12.34 2.90 4.04
N VAL A 413 12.03 3.79 3.09
CA VAL A 413 11.02 4.84 3.29
C VAL A 413 9.64 4.22 3.42
N THR A 414 9.29 3.25 2.57
CA THR A 414 8.00 2.52 2.58
C THR A 414 7.81 1.73 3.88
N GLY A 415 8.80 0.95 4.28
CA GLY A 415 8.75 0.20 5.55
C GLY A 415 8.59 1.11 6.78
N MET A 416 9.30 2.24 6.83
CA MET A 416 9.14 3.21 7.93
C MET A 416 7.82 3.98 7.84
N TYR A 417 7.31 4.25 6.63
CA TYR A 417 6.00 4.84 6.40
C TYR A 417 4.87 3.93 6.92
N ASN A 418 4.94 2.63 6.63
CA ASN A 418 3.95 1.68 7.13
C ASN A 418 4.07 1.45 8.63
N LEU A 419 5.28 1.42 9.19
CA LEU A 419 5.48 1.44 10.65
C LEU A 419 4.84 2.69 11.29
N TYR A 420 5.03 3.87 10.69
CA TYR A 420 4.41 5.10 11.18
C TYR A 420 2.89 5.03 11.14
N ARG A 421 2.29 4.53 10.05
CA ARG A 421 0.83 4.32 9.96
C ARG A 421 0.33 3.34 11.01
N ALA A 422 1.02 2.20 11.19
CA ALA A 422 0.67 1.19 12.19
C ALA A 422 0.73 1.73 13.63
N SER A 423 1.75 2.54 13.94
CA SER A 423 1.95 3.12 15.27
C SER A 423 0.83 4.03 15.76
N GLN A 424 -0.01 4.54 14.86
CA GLN A 424 -1.12 5.42 15.21
C GLN A 424 -2.35 4.67 15.73
N LEU A 425 -2.35 3.33 15.67
CA LEU A 425 -3.37 2.45 16.23
C LEU A 425 -2.98 1.94 17.63
N ILE A 426 -2.13 2.70 18.31
CA ILE A 426 -1.65 2.42 19.65
C ILE A 426 -2.78 2.40 20.69
N PHE A 427 -2.77 1.38 21.55
CA PHE A 427 -3.56 1.32 22.77
C PHE A 427 -2.76 1.83 23.98
N PRO A 428 -3.44 2.35 25.03
CA PRO A 428 -2.76 2.80 26.24
C PRO A 428 -1.90 1.68 26.85
N GLY A 429 -0.60 1.96 27.02
CA GLY A 429 0.36 1.02 27.59
C GLY A 429 1.31 0.36 26.58
N GLU A 430 1.03 0.42 25.28
CA GLU A 430 1.87 -0.16 24.22
C GLU A 430 3.11 0.71 23.93
N LYS A 431 4.10 0.67 24.83
CA LYS A 431 5.29 1.52 24.76
C LYS A 431 6.07 1.34 23.45
N ILE A 432 6.20 0.10 22.97
CA ILE A 432 6.95 -0.20 21.73
C ILE A 432 6.39 0.56 20.52
N LEU A 433 5.06 0.68 20.39
CA LEU A 433 4.44 1.48 19.32
C LEU A 433 4.66 2.97 19.50
N ALA A 434 4.66 3.47 20.74
CA ALA A 434 4.94 4.89 20.99
C ALA A 434 6.37 5.25 20.56
N ASP A 435 7.33 4.35 20.82
CA ASP A 435 8.72 4.52 20.42
C ASP A 435 8.88 4.34 18.90
N ALA A 436 8.22 3.36 18.30
CA ALA A 436 8.16 3.16 16.84
C ALA A 436 7.60 4.39 16.11
N GLY A 437 6.48 4.94 16.57
CA GLY A 437 5.85 6.10 15.95
C GLY A 437 6.74 7.35 16.01
N LYS A 438 7.41 7.59 17.15
CA LYS A 438 8.38 8.69 17.27
C LYS A 438 9.57 8.51 16.34
N PHE A 439 10.13 7.30 16.29
CA PHE A 439 11.26 6.98 15.43
C PHE A 439 10.90 7.17 13.95
N ALA A 440 9.82 6.52 13.50
CA ALA A 440 9.38 6.54 12.12
C ALA A 440 9.01 7.96 11.66
N ALA A 441 8.28 8.72 12.48
CA ALA A 441 7.97 10.13 12.17
C ALA A 441 9.24 10.97 11.99
N LYS A 442 10.21 10.84 12.90
CA LYS A 442 11.49 11.58 12.81
C LYS A 442 12.29 11.17 11.57
N PHE A 443 12.33 9.89 11.25
CA PHE A 443 12.98 9.36 10.04
C PHE A 443 12.36 9.97 8.78
N LEU A 444 11.03 9.88 8.65
CA LEU A 444 10.30 10.38 7.47
C LEU A 444 10.39 11.90 7.34
N GLN A 445 10.33 12.65 8.45
CA GLN A 445 10.51 14.10 8.43
C GLN A 445 11.92 14.50 7.96
N ARG A 446 12.96 13.75 8.36
CA ARG A 446 14.33 13.98 7.88
C ARG A 446 14.43 13.72 6.38
N LYS A 447 13.88 12.59 5.92
CA LYS A 447 13.84 12.24 4.49
C LYS A 447 13.10 13.29 3.67
N ARG A 448 11.94 13.77 4.15
CA ARG A 448 11.19 14.88 3.55
C ARG A 448 12.01 16.16 3.46
N ALA A 449 12.68 16.57 4.55
CA ALA A 449 13.47 17.80 4.59
C ALA A 449 14.68 17.77 3.64
N ASN A 450 15.24 16.60 3.37
CA ASN A 450 16.37 16.42 2.47
C ASN A 450 15.98 16.10 1.02
N ASN A 451 14.68 16.04 0.71
CA ASN A 451 14.17 15.59 -0.60
C ASN A 451 14.63 14.15 -0.96
N GLU A 452 14.70 13.28 0.05
CA GLU A 452 15.11 11.87 -0.03
C GLU A 452 13.92 10.91 0.17
N LEU A 453 12.69 11.33 -0.16
CA LEU A 453 11.51 10.46 -0.16
C LEU A 453 11.46 9.59 -1.41
N LEU A 454 12.53 8.82 -1.61
CA LEU A 454 12.69 7.78 -2.61
C LEU A 454 12.78 6.44 -1.89
N ASP A 455 12.31 5.38 -2.54
CA ASP A 455 12.34 4.05 -1.95
C ASP A 455 13.15 3.07 -2.79
N LYS A 456 13.88 2.20 -2.09
CA LYS A 456 14.74 1.18 -2.71
C LYS A 456 13.95 -0.01 -3.28
N TRP A 457 12.70 -0.18 -2.87
CA TRP A 457 11.89 -1.36 -3.17
C TRP A 457 10.76 -1.09 -4.16
N ILE A 458 10.51 0.18 -4.51
CA ILE A 458 9.42 0.56 -5.41
C ILE A 458 9.68 1.92 -6.07
N ILE A 459 9.35 2.00 -7.36
CA ILE A 459 9.22 3.23 -8.14
C ILE A 459 7.72 3.53 -8.21
N THR A 460 7.28 4.51 -7.44
CA THR A 460 5.87 4.94 -7.38
C THR A 460 5.64 6.26 -8.09
N LYS A 461 4.41 6.53 -8.50
CA LYS A 461 3.99 7.84 -9.01
C LYS A 461 4.24 9.01 -8.05
N ASP A 462 3.89 8.91 -6.76
CA ASP A 462 4.02 10.04 -5.80
C ASP A 462 4.22 9.64 -4.32
N LEU A 463 5.29 8.88 -4.03
CA LEU A 463 5.69 8.59 -2.64
C LEU A 463 5.89 9.86 -1.77
N PRO A 464 6.49 10.97 -2.27
CA PRO A 464 6.59 12.19 -1.48
C PRO A 464 5.23 12.74 -1.04
N GLY A 465 4.22 12.71 -1.91
CA GLY A 465 2.85 13.09 -1.58
C GLY A 465 2.21 12.15 -0.55
N GLU A 466 2.37 10.84 -0.69
CA GLU A 466 1.82 9.86 0.26
C GLU A 466 2.38 10.05 1.68
N VAL A 467 3.71 10.19 1.79
CA VAL A 467 4.40 10.40 3.08
C VAL A 467 4.10 11.81 3.61
N GLY A 468 4.07 12.81 2.74
CA GLY A 468 3.71 14.19 3.09
C GLY A 468 2.33 14.27 3.73
N TYR A 469 1.32 13.66 3.10
CA TYR A 469 -0.03 13.61 3.63
C TYR A 469 -0.09 12.98 5.02
N ALA A 470 0.52 11.81 5.23
CA ALA A 470 0.48 11.13 6.52
C ALA A 470 1.22 11.88 7.65
N LEU A 471 2.28 12.62 7.32
CA LEU A 471 3.00 13.46 8.29
C LEU A 471 2.20 14.70 8.68
N ASP A 472 1.44 15.27 7.76
CA ASP A 472 0.68 16.51 7.97
C ASP A 472 -0.74 16.23 8.51
N VAL A 473 -1.30 15.06 8.20
CA VAL A 473 -2.62 14.60 8.62
C VAL A 473 -2.51 13.24 9.32
N PRO A 474 -2.41 13.23 10.67
CA PRO A 474 -2.41 11.99 11.44
C PRO A 474 -3.71 11.19 11.23
N TRP A 475 -3.67 9.88 11.48
CA TRP A 475 -4.80 8.96 11.33
C TRP A 475 -6.06 9.45 12.07
N TYR A 476 -5.91 10.00 13.28
CA TYR A 476 -7.04 10.54 14.07
C TYR A 476 -7.72 11.76 13.44
N ALA A 477 -7.08 12.41 12.47
CA ALA A 477 -7.61 13.54 11.71
C ALA A 477 -7.86 13.20 10.23
N SER A 478 -7.54 11.98 9.79
CA SER A 478 -7.71 11.52 8.41
C SER A 478 -9.17 11.17 8.15
N LEU A 479 -9.92 12.10 7.55
CA LEU A 479 -11.29 11.80 7.11
C LEU A 479 -11.24 10.95 5.83
N PRO A 480 -12.06 9.88 5.73
CA PRO A 480 -12.02 8.91 4.63
C PRO A 480 -11.96 9.53 3.23
N ARG A 481 -12.84 10.50 2.91
CA ARG A 481 -12.83 11.14 1.58
C ARG A 481 -11.66 12.09 1.35
N VAL A 482 -11.07 12.64 2.40
CA VAL A 482 -9.89 13.51 2.27
C VAL A 482 -8.71 12.64 1.86
N GLU A 483 -8.42 11.58 2.61
CA GLU A 483 -7.34 10.64 2.26
C GLU A 483 -7.54 10.06 0.86
N THR A 484 -8.76 9.60 0.57
CA THR A 484 -9.11 9.08 -0.77
C THR A 484 -8.82 10.10 -1.86
N ARG A 485 -9.18 11.37 -1.66
CA ARG A 485 -9.01 12.41 -2.67
C ARG A 485 -7.54 12.63 -3.03
N PHE A 486 -6.65 12.66 -2.04
CA PHE A 486 -5.21 12.77 -2.28
C PHE A 486 -4.68 11.47 -2.92
N TYR A 487 -5.12 10.31 -2.42
CA TYR A 487 -4.59 9.05 -2.91
C TYR A 487 -4.97 8.72 -4.37
N LEU A 488 -6.11 9.20 -4.86
CA LEU A 488 -6.49 9.13 -6.28
C LEU A 488 -5.47 9.81 -7.21
N GLU A 489 -4.75 10.81 -6.72
CA GLU A 489 -3.69 11.50 -7.47
C GLU A 489 -2.33 10.83 -7.29
N GLN A 490 -2.13 10.10 -6.18
CA GLN A 490 -0.84 9.52 -5.80
C GLN A 490 -0.64 8.10 -6.31
N TYR A 491 -1.71 7.29 -6.35
CA TYR A 491 -1.65 5.91 -6.81
C TYR A 491 -1.28 5.84 -8.30
N GLY A 492 -0.24 5.06 -8.63
CA GLY A 492 0.28 4.96 -9.99
C GLY A 492 -0.47 4.00 -10.90
N GLY A 493 -1.44 3.25 -10.38
CA GLY A 493 -2.12 2.24 -11.20
C GLY A 493 -1.14 1.16 -11.64
N GLU A 494 -1.15 0.79 -12.91
CA GLU A 494 -0.25 -0.23 -13.47
C GLU A 494 1.20 0.27 -13.67
N ASP A 495 1.44 1.59 -13.60
CA ASP A 495 2.75 2.19 -13.87
C ASP A 495 3.74 2.01 -12.71
N ASP A 496 3.25 1.78 -11.48
CA ASP A 496 4.11 1.52 -10.32
C ASP A 496 4.92 0.23 -10.53
N VAL A 497 6.22 0.27 -10.23
CA VAL A 497 7.16 -0.85 -10.44
C VAL A 497 7.85 -1.20 -9.15
N TRP A 498 7.84 -2.47 -8.78
CA TRP A 498 8.56 -2.96 -7.62
C TRP A 498 9.98 -3.35 -7.99
N ILE A 499 10.91 -3.15 -7.05
CA ILE A 499 12.33 -3.43 -7.23
C ILE A 499 12.72 -4.64 -6.40
N GLY A 500 12.86 -5.77 -7.09
CA GLY A 500 13.37 -7.03 -6.55
C GLY A 500 14.84 -7.27 -6.94
N LYS A 501 15.21 -8.53 -7.16
CA LYS A 501 16.45 -8.85 -7.92
C LYS A 501 16.38 -8.34 -9.37
N THR A 502 15.16 -8.18 -9.87
CA THR A 502 14.80 -7.50 -11.11
C THR A 502 13.61 -6.60 -10.84
N LEU A 503 13.29 -5.70 -11.76
CA LEU A 503 12.00 -5.01 -11.73
C LEU A 503 10.87 -6.05 -11.85
N TYR A 504 9.76 -5.80 -11.16
CA TYR A 504 8.57 -6.64 -11.23
C TYR A 504 7.29 -5.85 -11.00
N ARG A 505 6.18 -6.42 -11.48
CA ARG A 505 4.82 -5.88 -11.33
C ARG A 505 3.94 -6.84 -10.54
N MET A 506 2.97 -6.26 -9.84
CA MET A 506 2.00 -6.95 -8.99
C MET A 506 0.58 -6.58 -9.47
N PRO A 507 0.04 -7.25 -10.50
CA PRO A 507 -1.19 -6.81 -11.17
C PRO A 507 -2.42 -6.72 -10.25
N TYR A 508 -2.47 -7.52 -9.18
CA TYR A 508 -3.58 -7.47 -8.22
C TYR A 508 -3.41 -6.42 -7.11
N VAL A 509 -2.27 -5.72 -7.11
CA VAL A 509 -1.97 -4.58 -6.22
C VAL A 509 -1.96 -3.27 -7.00
N ASN A 510 -1.35 -3.28 -8.18
CA ASN A 510 -1.09 -2.12 -9.04
C ASN A 510 -1.76 -2.34 -10.40
N ASN A 511 -2.94 -1.75 -10.57
CA ASN A 511 -3.70 -1.80 -11.82
C ASN A 511 -4.61 -0.58 -12.01
N ASN A 512 -4.89 -0.30 -13.28
CA ASN A 512 -5.74 0.80 -13.71
C ASN A 512 -7.23 0.55 -13.44
N THR A 513 -7.68 -0.70 -13.34
CA THR A 513 -9.07 -1.05 -13.00
C THR A 513 -9.45 -0.48 -11.62
N TYR A 514 -8.59 -0.62 -10.61
CA TYR A 514 -8.80 -0.06 -9.28
C TYR A 514 -8.91 1.46 -9.35
N LEU A 515 -8.02 2.12 -10.09
CA LEU A 515 -7.98 3.57 -10.20
C LEU A 515 -9.19 4.13 -10.96
N GLU A 516 -9.60 3.50 -12.05
CA GLU A 516 -10.79 3.90 -12.82
C GLU A 516 -12.07 3.74 -12.01
N LEU A 517 -12.24 2.60 -11.34
CA LEU A 517 -13.37 2.35 -10.45
C LEU A 517 -13.42 3.40 -9.34
N ALA A 518 -12.28 3.70 -8.71
CA ALA A 518 -12.18 4.68 -7.64
C ALA A 518 -12.50 6.11 -8.09
N LYS A 519 -12.02 6.53 -9.27
CA LYS A 519 -12.35 7.84 -9.84
C LYS A 519 -13.85 7.98 -10.14
N LEU A 520 -14.44 6.94 -10.71
CA LEU A 520 -15.86 6.93 -11.05
C LEU A 520 -16.73 6.96 -9.79
N ASP A 521 -16.40 6.11 -8.81
CA ASP A 521 -17.08 6.05 -7.52
C ASP A 521 -17.01 7.39 -6.76
N TYR A 522 -15.81 7.97 -6.67
CA TYR A 522 -15.59 9.25 -6.00
C TYR A 522 -16.41 10.37 -6.65
N SER A 523 -16.41 10.43 -7.99
CA SER A 523 -17.16 11.44 -8.75
C SER A 523 -18.67 11.31 -8.54
N ASN A 524 -19.19 10.08 -8.51
CA ASN A 524 -20.61 9.81 -8.25
C ASN A 524 -21.02 10.26 -6.85
N CYS A 525 -20.24 9.90 -5.83
CA CYS A 525 -20.49 10.34 -4.46
C CYS A 525 -20.45 11.88 -4.36
N GLN A 526 -19.44 12.51 -4.96
CA GLN A 526 -19.28 13.96 -4.92
C GLN A 526 -20.44 14.69 -5.62
N ALA A 527 -20.95 14.18 -6.75
CA ALA A 527 -22.09 14.76 -7.43
C ALA A 527 -23.36 14.75 -6.57
N LEU A 528 -23.61 13.65 -5.85
CA LEU A 528 -24.69 13.56 -4.87
C LEU A 528 -24.46 14.58 -3.73
N HIS A 529 -23.24 14.62 -3.17
CA HIS A 529 -22.93 15.52 -2.06
C HIS A 529 -23.13 17.00 -2.42
N GLN A 530 -22.88 17.39 -3.67
CA GLN A 530 -23.13 18.74 -4.17
C GLN A 530 -24.63 19.07 -4.26
N GLN A 531 -25.48 18.10 -4.56
CA GLN A 531 -26.93 18.30 -4.58
C GLN A 531 -27.49 18.41 -3.17
N GLU A 532 -27.05 17.54 -2.28
CA GLU A 532 -27.42 17.57 -0.87
C GLU A 532 -26.95 18.86 -0.18
N TRP A 533 -25.80 19.42 -0.58
CA TRP A 533 -25.35 20.74 -0.15
C TRP A 533 -26.36 21.83 -0.54
N LYS A 534 -26.88 21.82 -1.78
CA LYS A 534 -27.93 22.76 -2.21
C LYS A 534 -29.20 22.60 -1.37
N SER A 535 -29.60 21.37 -1.05
CA SER A 535 -30.76 21.09 -0.20
C SER A 535 -30.56 21.61 1.23
N ILE A 536 -29.37 21.43 1.81
CA ILE A 536 -29.03 21.98 3.13
C ILE A 536 -29.04 23.50 3.13
N GLN A 537 -28.54 24.16 2.08
CA GLN A 537 -28.62 25.62 1.95
C GLN A 537 -30.07 26.11 1.88
N LYS A 538 -30.96 25.39 1.19
CA LYS A 538 -32.40 25.70 1.15
C LYS A 538 -33.03 25.57 2.55
N TRP A 539 -32.75 24.48 3.25
CA TRP A 539 -33.20 24.27 4.64
C TRP A 539 -32.73 25.40 5.57
N TYR A 540 -31.44 25.76 5.51
CA TYR A 540 -30.86 26.84 6.31
C TYR A 540 -31.57 28.18 6.11
N ARG A 541 -31.92 28.52 4.86
CA ARG A 541 -32.68 29.74 4.53
C ARG A 541 -34.13 29.67 5.00
N ASN A 542 -34.81 28.56 4.75
CA ASN A 542 -36.22 28.38 5.12
C ASN A 542 -36.43 28.44 6.64
N CYS A 543 -35.46 28.01 7.42
CA CYS A 543 -35.49 28.07 8.88
C CYS A 543 -34.94 29.40 9.44
N ASN A 544 -34.58 30.38 8.60
CA ASN A 544 -34.01 31.67 8.99
C ASN A 544 -32.82 31.56 9.96
N LEU A 545 -31.99 30.51 9.84
CA LEU A 545 -30.94 30.22 10.82
C LEU A 545 -29.86 31.32 10.88
N ALA A 546 -29.74 32.12 9.82
CA ALA A 546 -28.89 33.32 9.79
C ALA A 546 -29.23 34.31 10.91
N GLU A 547 -30.52 34.47 11.22
CA GLU A 547 -30.99 35.39 12.27
C GLU A 547 -30.58 34.93 13.67
N PHE A 548 -30.33 33.63 13.83
CA PHE A 548 -29.82 33.02 15.06
C PHE A 548 -28.28 32.99 15.13
N GLY A 549 -27.59 33.70 14.22
CA GLY A 549 -26.14 33.84 14.21
C GLY A 549 -25.38 32.66 13.58
N LEU A 550 -26.08 31.76 12.89
CA LEU A 550 -25.43 30.72 12.10
C LEU A 550 -24.96 31.29 10.75
N SER A 551 -23.68 31.13 10.40
CA SER A 551 -23.16 31.52 9.08
C SER A 551 -23.18 30.36 8.08
N GLU A 552 -23.31 30.67 6.79
CA GLU A 552 -23.18 29.66 5.71
C GLU A 552 -21.82 28.94 5.74
N SER A 553 -20.76 29.61 6.21
CA SER A 553 -19.43 28.99 6.35
C SER A 553 -19.40 27.89 7.42
N ARG A 554 -20.06 28.09 8.57
CA ARG A 554 -20.15 27.07 9.62
C ARG A 554 -21.04 25.90 9.17
N LEU A 555 -22.13 26.22 8.45
CA LEU A 555 -22.97 25.21 7.82
C LEU A 555 -22.18 24.33 6.84
N LEU A 556 -21.35 24.95 6.00
CA LEU A 556 -20.49 24.23 5.05
C LEU A 556 -19.52 23.32 5.78
N VAL A 557 -18.86 23.79 6.84
CA VAL A 557 -17.93 22.96 7.63
C VAL A 557 -18.64 21.77 8.28
N ALA A 558 -19.81 21.98 8.88
CA ALA A 558 -20.60 20.89 9.47
C ALA A 558 -21.00 19.85 8.43
N TYR A 559 -21.47 20.30 7.26
CA TYR A 559 -21.80 19.41 6.16
C TYR A 559 -20.57 18.69 5.59
N TYR A 560 -19.46 19.40 5.40
CA TYR A 560 -18.19 18.86 4.91
C TYR A 560 -17.67 17.74 5.81
N ILE A 561 -17.66 17.93 7.13
CA ILE A 561 -17.19 16.91 8.08
C ILE A 561 -18.08 15.67 7.98
N ALA A 562 -19.41 15.84 7.93
CA ALA A 562 -20.33 14.72 7.77
C ALA A 562 -20.13 14.01 6.43
N ALA A 563 -20.04 14.77 5.33
CA ALA A 563 -19.88 14.27 3.97
C ALA A 563 -18.57 13.53 3.75
N ALA A 564 -17.47 14.03 4.32
CA ALA A 564 -16.16 13.42 4.20
C ALA A 564 -15.99 12.15 5.04
N SER A 565 -16.88 11.93 6.01
CA SER A 565 -16.84 10.80 6.96
C SER A 565 -17.78 9.66 6.58
N VAL A 566 -19.05 9.97 6.30
CA VAL A 566 -20.10 8.99 5.96
C VAL A 566 -20.49 9.20 4.50
N PHE A 567 -19.61 8.89 3.56
CA PHE A 567 -19.70 9.39 2.20
C PHE A 567 -20.66 8.61 1.28
N GLU A 568 -21.09 7.44 1.71
CA GLU A 568 -21.84 6.48 0.89
C GLU A 568 -23.20 7.05 0.45
N PRO A 569 -23.61 6.86 -0.82
CA PRO A 569 -24.88 7.38 -1.33
C PRO A 569 -26.11 6.98 -0.49
N GLU A 570 -26.18 5.71 -0.11
CA GLU A 570 -27.26 5.11 0.66
C GLU A 570 -27.37 5.63 2.10
N ARG A 571 -26.34 6.33 2.59
CA ARG A 571 -26.27 6.88 3.96
C ARG A 571 -26.54 8.38 4.02
N SER A 572 -27.20 8.92 2.99
CA SER A 572 -27.61 10.34 2.91
C SER A 572 -28.30 10.85 4.17
N LYS A 573 -29.28 10.09 4.69
CA LYS A 573 -30.05 10.49 5.88
C LYS A 573 -29.18 10.66 7.12
N GLU A 574 -28.23 9.76 7.35
CA GLU A 574 -27.29 9.83 8.47
C GLU A 574 -26.42 11.08 8.38
N ARG A 575 -25.88 11.34 7.19
CA ARG A 575 -25.03 12.49 6.90
C ARG A 575 -25.76 13.83 7.10
N LEU A 576 -26.97 13.94 6.56
CA LEU A 576 -27.80 15.14 6.68
C LEU A 576 -28.25 15.36 8.13
N ALA A 577 -28.66 14.30 8.83
CA ALA A 577 -29.03 14.37 10.24
C ALA A 577 -27.86 14.81 11.12
N TRP A 578 -26.66 14.27 10.88
CA TRP A 578 -25.45 14.66 11.58
C TRP A 578 -25.11 16.13 11.36
N ALA A 579 -25.10 16.60 10.10
CA ALA A 579 -24.79 17.99 9.77
C ALA A 579 -25.80 18.97 10.41
N LYS A 580 -27.11 18.71 10.24
CA LYS A 580 -28.18 19.54 10.81
C LYS A 580 -28.14 19.56 12.34
N THR A 581 -27.97 18.40 12.99
CA THR A 581 -27.92 18.31 14.45
C THR A 581 -26.71 19.05 15.01
N SER A 582 -25.53 18.85 14.42
CA SER A 582 -24.29 19.49 14.86
C SER A 582 -24.43 21.01 14.84
N ILE A 583 -24.97 21.54 13.74
CA ILE A 583 -25.03 22.99 13.55
C ILE A 583 -26.14 23.64 14.39
N LEU A 584 -27.27 22.95 14.61
CA LEU A 584 -28.32 23.41 15.52
C LEU A 584 -27.82 23.45 16.96
N MET A 585 -27.13 22.40 17.41
CA MET A 585 -26.52 22.36 18.75
C MET A 585 -25.51 23.47 18.94
N GLU A 586 -24.67 23.73 17.94
CA GLU A 586 -23.69 24.81 17.97
C GLU A 586 -24.38 26.18 18.01
N THR A 587 -25.45 26.37 17.24
CA THR A 587 -26.25 27.61 17.21
C THR A 587 -26.89 27.85 18.58
N ILE A 588 -27.58 26.85 19.15
CA ILE A 588 -28.20 26.92 20.48
C ILE A 588 -27.16 27.25 21.55
N ALA A 589 -26.00 26.58 21.52
CA ALA A 589 -24.94 26.78 22.51
C ALA A 589 -24.27 28.16 22.39
N SER A 590 -24.19 28.73 21.20
CA SER A 590 -23.53 30.01 20.94
C SER A 590 -24.46 31.23 20.97
N HIS A 591 -25.79 31.03 21.00
CA HIS A 591 -26.74 32.12 21.01
C HIS A 591 -26.70 32.91 22.32
N PRO A 592 -26.40 34.24 22.29
CA PRO A 592 -26.21 35.04 23.50
C PRO A 592 -27.42 35.01 24.45
N ASP A 593 -28.63 35.14 23.90
CA ASP A 593 -29.86 35.15 24.71
C ASP A 593 -30.11 33.81 25.41
N LEU A 594 -29.79 32.68 24.74
CA LEU A 594 -29.94 31.34 25.32
C LEU A 594 -28.93 31.08 26.45
N GLN A 595 -27.74 31.70 26.36
CA GLN A 595 -26.77 31.65 27.45
C GLN A 595 -27.23 32.41 28.69
N GLN A 596 -28.00 33.50 28.50
CA GLN A 596 -28.52 34.36 29.56
C GLN A 596 -29.82 33.85 30.20
N LEU A 597 -30.47 32.84 29.62
CA LEU A 597 -31.70 32.26 30.20
C LEU A 597 -31.49 31.73 31.61
N SER A 598 -32.46 32.01 32.48
CA SER A 598 -32.55 31.44 33.83
C SER A 598 -32.75 29.92 33.76
N ARG A 599 -32.50 29.22 34.89
CA ARG A 599 -32.78 27.77 34.96
C ARG A 599 -34.25 27.43 34.71
N GLU A 600 -35.16 28.33 35.09
CA GLU A 600 -36.60 28.17 34.89
C GLU A 600 -36.94 28.30 33.40
N GLN A 601 -36.44 29.35 32.72
CA GLN A 601 -36.65 29.53 31.28
C GLN A 601 -36.04 28.40 30.44
N LYS A 602 -34.88 27.87 30.85
CA LYS A 602 -34.30 26.67 30.21
C LYS A 602 -35.18 25.44 30.39
N ARG A 603 -35.78 25.28 31.57
CA ARG A 603 -36.73 24.19 31.85
C ARG A 603 -38.01 24.36 31.02
N ASP A 604 -38.53 25.58 30.91
CA ASP A 604 -39.71 25.87 30.10
C ASP A 604 -39.46 25.58 28.61
N PHE A 605 -38.29 25.96 28.08
CA PHE A 605 -37.88 25.62 26.72
C PHE A 605 -37.86 24.09 26.48
N VAL A 606 -37.30 23.32 27.42
CA VAL A 606 -37.30 21.84 27.34
C VAL A 606 -38.72 21.28 27.46
N ASN A 607 -39.54 21.80 28.38
CA ASN A 607 -40.93 21.37 28.54
C ASN A 607 -41.75 21.61 27.26
N ILE A 608 -41.54 22.74 26.58
CA ILE A 608 -42.17 23.01 25.28
C ILE A 608 -41.73 21.96 24.26
N PHE A 609 -40.44 21.65 24.19
CA PHE A 609 -39.92 20.64 23.26
C PHE A 609 -40.50 19.24 23.55
N GLU A 610 -40.60 18.83 24.81
CA GLU A 610 -41.19 17.56 25.23
C GLU A 610 -42.70 17.49 24.94
N GLN A 611 -43.44 18.58 25.18
CA GLN A 611 -44.88 18.66 24.88
C GLN A 611 -45.17 18.66 23.38
N TYR A 612 -44.36 19.37 22.57
CA TYR A 612 -44.47 19.34 21.11
C TYR A 612 -44.09 17.98 20.50
N GLY A 613 -43.13 17.26 21.10
CA GLY A 613 -42.83 15.87 20.74
C GLY A 613 -44.01 14.92 20.97
N CYS A 614 -44.81 15.15 22.02
CA CYS A 614 -46.07 14.43 22.22
C CYS A 614 -47.15 14.82 21.20
N ILE A 615 -47.22 16.08 20.76
CA ILE A 615 -48.24 16.54 19.79
C ILE A 615 -48.02 15.92 18.40
N LEU A 616 -46.77 15.74 17.95
CA LEU A 616 -46.47 15.07 16.67
C LEU A 616 -46.81 13.57 16.69
N ASN A 617 -46.70 12.91 17.85
CA ASN A 617 -47.14 11.51 18.02
C ASN A 617 -48.68 11.37 17.98
N TYR A 618 -49.44 12.43 18.28
CA TYR A 618 -50.89 12.46 18.10
C TYR A 618 -51.33 12.80 16.67
N ALA A 619 -50.46 13.43 15.86
CA ALA A 619 -50.75 13.73 14.45
C ALA A 619 -50.56 12.50 13.54
N ASN A 620 -49.60 11.61 13.86
CA ASN A 620 -49.35 10.37 13.10
C ASN A 620 -50.06 9.13 13.65
N GLY A 621 -50.88 9.27 14.68
CA GLY A 621 -51.65 8.20 15.32
C GLY A 621 -53.14 8.51 15.32
N GLY A 622 -53.78 8.54 14.14
CA GLY A 622 -55.16 9.02 14.04
C GLY A 622 -55.91 8.65 12.75
N ARG A 623 -56.02 7.34 12.48
CA ARG A 623 -56.90 6.66 11.50
C ARG A 623 -56.61 6.81 10.02
#